data_AF-A0A1A9V8I7-F1
#
_entry.id   AF-A0A1A9V8I7-F1
#
_cell.length_a   1.000
_cell.length_b   1.000
_cell.length_c   1.000
_cell.angle_alpha   90.00
_cell.angle_beta   90.00
_cell.angle_gamma   90.00
#
_symmetry.space_group_name_H-M   'P 1'
#
loop_
_entity.id
_entity.type
_entity.pdbx_description
1 polymer ?
#
loop_
_entity_poly.entity_id
_entity_poly.type
_entity_poly.pdbx_seq_one_letter_code
_entity_poly.pdbx_strand_id
1 'polypeptide(L)'
;MHITLSTSEHLQPSHINGWFWTATLQKLAPTTERNQGDWSPTGGIGLPQPDNREYKQNGAPENCLALLNQFYNDGVNWHDVACHHKKPFVCEENDALLKYVRYTNPQLRI
;
A
#
# COMPACT_ATOMS: atom_id res chain seq x y z
N MET A 1 -9.36 -0.01 1.06
CA MET A 1 -8.06 0.66 1.01
C MET A 1 -7.04 -0.24 0.31
N HIS A 2 -6.80 0.01 -0.97
CA HIS A 2 -5.74 -0.65 -1.73
C HIS A 2 -4.71 0.46 -2.06
N ILE A 3 -3.46 0.25 -1.70
CA ILE A 3 -2.33 1.08 -2.10
C ILE A 3 -1.45 0.19 -2.98
N THR A 4 -0.99 0.75 -4.10
CA THR A 4 -0.15 0.03 -5.06
C THR A 4 1.20 0.71 -5.21
N LEU A 5 2.20 -0.06 -5.63
CA LEU A 5 3.54 0.40 -5.96
C LEU A 5 3.71 0.51 -7.48
N SER A 6 4.08 1.68 -7.97
CA SER A 6 4.49 1.93 -9.36
C SER A 6 6.01 1.90 -9.49
N THR A 7 6.49 1.24 -10.54
CA THR A 7 7.93 1.10 -10.84
C THR A 7 8.40 1.98 -11.99
N SER A 8 7.60 2.97 -12.42
CA SER A 8 7.96 3.89 -13.50
C SER A 8 9.26 4.66 -13.20
N GLU A 9 10.03 4.96 -14.24
CA GLU A 9 11.36 5.59 -14.13
C GLU A 9 11.36 6.92 -13.37
N HIS A 10 10.36 7.77 -13.63
CA HIS A 10 10.20 9.07 -12.96
C HIS A 10 9.81 8.97 -11.47
N LEU A 11 9.57 7.76 -10.96
CA LEU A 11 9.19 7.47 -9.57
C LEU A 11 10.29 6.71 -8.83
N GLN A 12 11.50 6.65 -9.38
CA GLN A 12 12.62 6.04 -8.69
C GLN A 12 13.13 6.94 -7.54
N PRO A 13 13.57 6.37 -6.40
CA PRO A 13 13.47 4.95 -6.04
C PRO A 13 12.02 4.56 -5.75
N SER A 14 11.54 3.47 -6.35
CA SER A 14 10.11 3.06 -6.24
C SER A 14 9.65 2.87 -4.80
N HIS A 15 10.46 2.22 -3.95
CA HIS A 15 10.14 2.01 -2.54
C HIS A 15 9.95 3.31 -1.73
N ILE A 16 10.44 4.45 -2.24
CA ILE A 16 10.25 5.78 -1.63
C ILE A 16 9.09 6.53 -2.27
N ASN A 17 9.10 6.62 -3.60
CA ASN A 17 8.26 7.56 -4.35
C ASN A 17 7.12 6.89 -5.12
N GLY A 18 7.04 5.57 -5.11
CA GLY A 18 6.18 4.81 -6.01
C GLY A 18 4.82 4.43 -5.42
N TRP A 19 4.46 4.82 -4.20
CA TRP A 19 3.20 4.41 -3.57
C TRP A 19 2.05 5.37 -3.89
N PHE A 20 0.89 4.80 -4.25
CA PHE A 20 -0.31 5.57 -4.62
C PHE A 20 -1.58 4.97 -4.04
N TRP A 21 -2.53 5.85 -3.71
CA TRP A 21 -3.92 5.48 -3.49
C TRP A 21 -4.51 4.95 -4.80
N THR A 22 -4.97 3.70 -4.85
CA THR A 22 -5.47 3.13 -6.12
C THR A 22 -6.75 3.79 -6.60
N ALA A 23 -7.60 4.28 -5.69
CA ALA A 23 -8.90 4.86 -6.04
C ALA A 23 -8.77 6.18 -6.80
N THR A 24 -7.76 6.99 -6.48
CA THR A 24 -7.58 8.34 -7.00
C THR A 24 -6.29 8.52 -7.80
N LEU A 25 -5.42 7.50 -7.83
CA LEU A 25 -4.05 7.59 -8.32
C LEU A 25 -3.26 8.73 -7.65
N GLN A 26 -3.67 9.12 -6.44
CA GLN A 26 -2.99 10.14 -5.67
C GLN A 26 -1.70 9.56 -5.10
N LYS A 27 -0.59 10.22 -5.40
CA LYS A 27 0.72 9.86 -4.85
C LYS A 27 0.71 10.04 -3.33
N LEU A 28 1.23 9.04 -2.62
CA LEU A 28 1.56 9.19 -1.20
C LEU A 28 2.78 10.09 -1.02
N ALA A 29 2.95 10.63 0.19
CA ALA A 29 4.22 11.23 0.57
C ALA A 29 5.36 10.19 0.44
N PRO A 30 6.60 10.65 0.20
CA PRO A 30 7.76 9.77 0.25
C PRO A 30 7.76 8.92 1.52
N THR A 31 8.12 7.64 1.43
CA THR A 31 8.10 6.75 2.62
C THR A 31 9.10 7.14 3.71
N THR A 32 10.04 8.04 3.39
CA THR A 32 10.93 8.71 4.34
C THR A 32 10.22 9.77 5.21
N GLU A 33 9.09 10.32 4.77
CA GLU A 33 8.29 11.31 5.51
C GLU A 33 7.34 10.60 6.49
N ARG A 34 7.89 10.17 7.62
CA ARG A 34 7.21 9.29 8.59
C ARG A 34 6.05 9.92 9.36
N ASN A 35 5.80 11.22 9.17
CA ASN A 35 4.63 11.91 9.72
C ASN A 35 3.41 11.89 8.78
N GLN A 36 3.55 11.39 7.55
CA GLN A 36 2.50 11.41 6.51
C GLN A 36 1.99 9.99 6.15
N GLY A 37 2.38 8.96 6.90
CA GLY A 37 1.95 7.59 6.69
C GLY A 37 2.28 6.70 7.89
N ASP A 38 1.72 5.50 7.91
CA ASP A 38 1.78 4.59 9.05
C ASP A 38 2.71 3.40 8.78
N TRP A 39 3.78 3.62 8.02
CA TRP A 39 4.83 2.64 7.77
C TRP A 39 5.42 2.14 9.07
N SER A 40 5.63 0.83 9.21
CA SER A 40 6.21 0.28 10.43
C SER A 40 7.66 0.77 10.62
N PRO A 41 8.09 1.10 11.86
CA PRO A 41 9.49 1.37 12.16
C PRO A 41 10.37 0.11 12.12
N THR A 42 9.79 -1.09 12.01
CA THR A 42 10.51 -2.38 11.99
C THR A 42 9.80 -3.39 11.08
N GLY A 43 10.27 -4.63 11.06
CA GLY A 43 9.70 -5.70 10.24
C GLY A 43 10.43 -7.03 10.45
N GLY A 44 10.26 -7.96 9.52
CA GLY A 44 10.82 -9.32 9.63
C GLY A 44 12.34 -9.41 9.68
N ILE A 45 13.06 -8.34 9.35
CA ILE A 45 14.52 -8.22 9.47
C ILE A 45 14.95 -7.04 10.35
N GLY A 46 14.04 -6.46 11.14
CA GLY A 46 14.34 -5.34 12.03
C GLY A 46 14.59 -4.01 11.31
N LEU A 47 14.20 -3.88 10.04
CA LEU A 47 14.34 -2.65 9.26
C LEU A 47 12.99 -1.92 9.13
N PRO A 48 12.99 -0.58 9.05
CA PRO A 48 11.79 0.19 8.76
C PRO A 48 11.19 -0.15 7.39
N GLN A 49 9.87 -0.18 7.31
CA GLN A 49 9.14 -0.42 6.07
C GLN A 49 9.02 0.87 5.22
N PRO A 50 8.93 0.77 3.89
CA PRO A 50 9.01 -0.46 3.10
C PRO A 50 10.46 -0.96 2.96
N ASP A 51 10.71 -2.26 3.20
CA ASP A 51 12.07 -2.82 3.22
C ASP A 51 12.37 -3.81 2.11
N ASN A 52 11.40 -4.26 1.32
CA ASN A 52 11.53 -5.23 0.23
C ASN A 52 12.39 -6.45 0.64
N ARG A 53 12.18 -6.94 1.86
CA ARG A 53 12.88 -8.06 2.50
C ARG A 53 12.89 -9.31 1.65
N GLU A 54 11.73 -9.74 1.12
CA GLU A 54 11.67 -10.99 0.35
C GLU A 54 12.61 -10.95 -0.86
N TYR A 55 12.59 -9.86 -1.62
CA TYR A 55 13.48 -9.67 -2.76
C TYR A 55 14.96 -9.73 -2.36
N LYS A 56 15.33 -9.10 -1.24
CA LYS A 56 16.70 -9.17 -0.68
C LYS A 56 17.11 -10.59 -0.29
N GLN A 57 16.16 -11.49 -0.08
CA GLN A 57 16.36 -12.89 0.28
C GLN A 57 16.15 -13.85 -0.92
N ASN A 58 16.29 -13.36 -2.15
CA ASN A 58 16.06 -14.09 -3.41
C ASN A 58 14.60 -14.53 -3.63
N GLY A 59 13.65 -13.84 -2.99
CA GLY A 59 12.21 -14.01 -3.15
C GLY A 59 11.57 -12.99 -4.09
N ALA A 60 10.25 -12.82 -3.98
CA ALA A 60 9.49 -11.91 -4.83
C ALA A 60 9.63 -10.44 -4.35
N PRO A 61 9.51 -9.45 -5.26
CA PRO A 61 9.41 -8.06 -4.87
C PRO A 61 8.13 -7.77 -4.09
N GLU A 62 8.26 -6.96 -3.04
CA GLU A 62 7.18 -6.60 -2.11
C GLU A 62 6.39 -5.39 -2.61
N ASN A 63 5.73 -5.54 -3.75
CA ASN A 63 5.02 -4.42 -4.41
C ASN A 63 3.59 -4.19 -3.90
N CYS A 64 3.15 -4.93 -2.89
CA CYS A 64 1.80 -4.84 -2.33
C CYS A 64 1.84 -4.30 -0.90
N LEU A 65 0.81 -3.56 -0.50
CA LEU A 65 0.66 -3.09 0.87
C LEU A 65 -0.14 -4.10 1.70
N ALA A 66 0.31 -4.36 2.93
CA ALA A 66 -0.51 -4.98 3.97
C ALA A 66 -0.55 -4.12 5.23
N LEU A 67 -1.73 -4.02 5.84
CA LEU A 67 -1.89 -3.60 7.22
C LEU A 67 -1.70 -4.83 8.10
N LEU A 68 -0.64 -4.88 8.90
CA LEU A 68 -0.37 -5.99 9.81
C LEU A 68 -0.66 -5.55 11.25
N ASN A 69 -1.40 -6.38 11.99
CA ASN A 69 -1.75 -6.14 13.39
C ASN A 69 -0.87 -7.02 14.30
N GLN A 70 0.12 -6.41 14.95
CA GLN A 70 1.04 -7.05 15.90
C GLN A 70 1.82 -8.24 15.33
N PHE A 71 1.94 -8.39 14.01
CA PHE A 71 2.60 -9.54 13.40
C PHE A 71 4.11 -9.59 13.73
N TYR A 72 4.76 -8.43 13.80
CA TYR A 72 6.17 -8.29 14.22
C TYR A 72 6.32 -7.61 15.60
N ASN A 73 5.26 -7.61 16.43
CA ASN A 73 5.20 -6.91 17.72
C ASN A 73 5.49 -5.39 17.63
N ASP A 74 5.04 -4.74 16.57
CA ASP A 74 5.41 -3.37 16.21
C ASP A 74 4.24 -2.39 16.14
N GLY A 75 3.01 -2.84 16.34
CA GLY A 75 1.80 -2.02 16.23
C GLY A 75 0.82 -2.57 15.19
N VAL A 76 -0.15 -1.73 14.85
CA VAL A 76 -0.94 -1.88 13.64
C VAL A 76 -0.36 -0.93 12.62
N ASN A 77 0.48 -1.43 11.71
CA ASN A 77 1.24 -0.59 10.78
C ASN A 77 1.20 -1.14 9.34
N TRP A 78 1.66 -0.32 8.41
CA TRP A 78 1.86 -0.65 7.01
C TRP A 78 3.18 -1.37 6.79
N HIS A 79 3.10 -2.46 6.04
CA HIS A 79 4.21 -3.24 5.54
C HIS A 79 4.11 -3.41 4.04
N ASP A 80 5.22 -3.30 3.34
CA ASP A 80 5.30 -3.86 2.01
C ASP A 80 5.38 -5.39 2.12
N VAL A 81 4.66 -6.08 1.24
CA VAL A 81 4.62 -7.54 1.21
C VAL A 81 4.64 -8.02 -0.23
N ALA A 82 5.14 -9.23 -0.43
CA ALA A 82 5.02 -9.90 -1.72
C ALA A 82 3.53 -10.14 -2.05
N CYS A 83 3.16 -9.80 -3.28
CA CYS A 83 1.75 -9.81 -3.73
C CYS A 83 1.11 -11.21 -3.80
N HIS A 84 1.91 -12.27 -3.75
CA HIS A 84 1.40 -13.64 -3.79
C HIS A 84 0.82 -14.11 -2.45
N HIS A 85 1.04 -13.35 -1.36
CA HIS A 85 0.45 -13.65 -0.06
C HIS A 85 -1.06 -13.44 -0.06
N LYS A 86 -1.82 -14.49 0.26
CA LYS A 86 -3.27 -14.40 0.45
C LYS A 86 -3.57 -13.72 1.78
N LYS A 87 -4.28 -12.60 1.74
CA LYS A 87 -4.70 -11.82 2.91
C LYS A 87 -6.16 -11.36 2.73
N PRO A 88 -6.89 -11.11 3.83
CA PRO A 88 -8.17 -10.40 3.75
C PRO A 88 -8.00 -9.02 3.10
N PHE A 89 -9.05 -8.53 2.46
CA PHE A 89 -9.07 -7.21 1.84
C PHE A 89 -9.75 -6.19 2.76
N VAL A 90 -9.22 -4.97 2.74
CA VAL A 90 -9.90 -3.79 3.32
C VAL A 90 -10.55 -3.04 2.17
N CYS A 91 -11.85 -2.83 2.24
CA CYS A 91 -12.57 -1.97 1.28
C CYS A 91 -12.60 -0.53 1.78
N GLU A 92 -12.66 0.41 0.86
CA GLU A 92 -12.87 1.83 1.16
C GLU A 92 -13.92 2.35 0.17
N GLU A 93 -14.87 3.11 0.67
CA GLU A 93 -15.81 3.85 -0.14
C GLU A 93 -15.16 5.17 -0.59
N ASN A 94 -15.22 5.46 -1.88
CA ASN A 94 -14.69 6.70 -2.43
C ASN A 94 -15.81 7.50 -3.07
N ASP A 95 -16.07 8.70 -2.55
CA ASP A 95 -17.19 9.53 -2.99
C ASP A 95 -17.16 9.86 -4.49
N ALA A 96 -15.98 10.08 -5.07
CA ALA A 96 -15.85 10.37 -6.49
C ALA A 96 -16.25 9.15 -7.34
N LEU A 97 -15.80 7.94 -6.94
CA LEU A 97 -16.18 6.70 -7.60
C LEU A 97 -17.67 6.37 -7.38
N LEU A 98 -18.19 6.53 -6.16
CA LEU A 98 -19.61 6.34 -5.87
C LEU A 98 -20.49 7.30 -6.67
N LYS A 99 -20.10 8.57 -6.79
CA LYS A 99 -20.81 9.55 -7.61
C LYS A 99 -20.79 9.17 -9.10
N TYR A 100 -19.65 8.71 -9.61
CA TYR A 100 -19.54 8.20 -10.98
C TYR A 100 -20.46 6.99 -11.22
N VAL A 101 -20.48 6.02 -10.31
CA VAL A 101 -21.33 4.83 -10.44
C VAL A 101 -22.81 5.21 -10.39
N ARG A 102 -23.24 6.07 -9.46
CA ARG A 102 -24.63 6.56 -9.38
C ARG A 102 -25.06 7.29 -10.65
N TYR A 103 -24.17 8.07 -11.26
CA TYR A 103 -24.44 8.77 -12.52
C TYR A 103 -24.55 7.82 -13.72
N THR A 104 -23.64 6.85 -13.82
CA THR A 104 -23.57 5.92 -14.97
C THR A 104 -24.52 4.74 -14.88
N ASN A 105 -24.97 4.38 -13.67
CA ASN A 105 -25.84 3.23 -13.39
C ASN A 105 -26.99 3.65 -12.46
N PRO A 106 -27.93 4.51 -12.90
CA PRO A 106 -28.96 5.09 -12.02
C PRO A 106 -29.95 4.07 -11.44
N GLN A 107 -30.00 2.85 -12.00
CA GLN A 107 -30.85 1.77 -11.51
C GLN A 107 -30.17 0.91 -10.44
N LEU A 108 -28.84 1.04 -10.25
CA LEU A 108 -28.13 0.34 -9.18
C LEU A 108 -28.42 1.04 -7.84
N ARG A 109 -28.93 0.30 -6.86
CA ARG A 109 -29.09 0.80 -5.48
C ARG A 109 -27.79 0.61 -4.71
N ILE A 110 -27.06 1.72 -4.51
CA ILE A 110 -25.80 1.82 -3.76
C ILE A 110 -25.81 3.07 -2.88
#